data_AF-A0A8G1UN83-F1
#
_entry.id   AF-A0A8G1UN83-F1
#
_cell.length_a   1.000
_cell.length_b   1.000
_cell.length_c   1.000
_cell.angle_alpha   90.00
_cell.angle_beta   90.00
_cell.angle_gamma   90.00
#
_symmetry.space_group_name_H-M   'P 1'
#
loop_
_entity.id
_entity.type
_entity.pdbx_description
1 polymer ?
#
loop_
_entity_poly.entity_id
_entity_poly.type
_entity_poly.pdbx_seq_one_letter_code
_entity_poly.pdbx_strand_id
1 'polypeptide(L)'
;MISSEAGVKADLSHAAMDAALADGTAQYLSETIADFAWFRSSWWIYDRAGWWQVTRADVAAGLDLMAQNMRLADQAVRRSSS
;
A
#
# COMPACT_ATOMS: atom_id res chain seq x y z
N MET A 1 -28.16 24.27 2.18
CA MET A 1 -26.69 24.20 2.22
C MET A 1 -26.30 23.76 3.62
N ILE A 2 -26.00 22.48 3.82
CA ILE A 2 -25.39 21.97 5.05
C ILE A 2 -23.99 21.53 4.64
N SER A 3 -23.04 22.45 4.81
CA SER A 3 -21.62 22.17 4.72
C SER A 3 -21.18 21.49 6.01
N SER A 4 -20.85 20.21 5.95
CA SER A 4 -20.01 19.48 6.92
C SER A 4 -19.73 18.09 6.34
N GLU A 5 -19.04 18.03 5.20
CA GLU A 5 -18.25 16.83 4.91
C GLU A 5 -17.15 16.82 5.97
N ALA A 6 -17.40 16.11 7.07
CA ALA A 6 -16.33 15.64 7.94
C ALA A 6 -15.47 14.75 7.05
N GLY A 7 -14.46 15.37 6.41
CA GLY A 7 -13.59 14.72 5.45
C GLY A 7 -13.07 13.44 6.08
N VAL A 8 -13.37 12.32 5.44
CA VAL A 8 -13.03 10.99 5.92
C VAL A 8 -11.51 11.00 6.20
N LYS A 9 -11.14 10.90 7.47
CA LYS A 9 -9.74 11.04 7.91
C LYS A 9 -9.05 9.68 7.82
N ALA A 10 -7.97 9.61 7.05
CA ALA A 10 -7.19 8.39 6.91
C ALA A 10 -6.66 7.88 8.27
N ASP A 11 -6.51 6.57 8.37
CA ASP A 11 -6.01 5.87 9.57
C ASP A 11 -4.51 6.13 9.81
N LEU A 12 -3.75 6.39 8.74
CA LEU A 12 -2.32 6.70 8.78
C LEU A 12 -1.99 7.83 7.78
N SER A 13 -1.13 8.76 8.17
CA SER A 13 -0.69 9.84 7.27
C SER A 13 0.31 9.34 6.22
N HIS A 14 0.44 10.04 5.08
CA HIS A 14 1.49 9.76 4.09
C HIS A 14 2.87 9.80 4.71
N ALA A 15 3.19 10.87 5.44
CA ALA A 15 4.50 11.03 6.09
C ALA A 15 4.86 9.88 7.03
N ALA A 16 3.88 9.29 7.72
CA ALA A 16 4.14 8.14 8.59
C ALA A 16 4.41 6.86 7.80
N MET A 17 3.72 6.64 6.67
CA MET A 17 4.02 5.51 5.78
C MET A 17 5.36 5.70 5.08
N ASP A 18 5.67 6.91 4.61
CA ASP A 18 6.95 7.23 3.96
C ASP A 18 8.13 6.96 4.91
N ALA A 19 8.00 7.36 6.17
CA ALA A 19 8.98 7.03 7.20
C ALA A 19 9.09 5.50 7.40
N ALA A 20 7.96 4.79 7.48
CA ALA A 20 7.96 3.33 7.64
C ALA A 20 8.61 2.61 6.44
N LEU A 21 8.41 3.09 5.22
CA LEU A 21 9.02 2.59 3.99
C LEU A 21 10.53 2.86 3.96
N ALA A 22 10.94 4.08 4.34
CA ALA A 22 12.36 4.46 4.43
C ALA A 22 13.10 3.63 5.49
N ASP A 23 12.44 3.34 6.62
CA ASP A 23 12.96 2.50 7.71
C ASP A 23 12.89 1.00 7.39
N GLY A 24 12.29 0.59 6.26
CA GLY A 24 12.14 -0.81 5.85
C GLY A 24 11.12 -1.61 6.67
N THR A 25 10.28 -0.94 7.46
CA THR A 25 9.23 -1.57 8.27
C THR A 25 7.89 -1.68 7.53
N ALA A 26 7.74 -0.94 6.43
CA ALA A 26 6.69 -1.11 5.44
C ALA A 26 7.29 -1.51 4.09
N GLN A 27 6.49 -2.16 3.25
CA GLN A 27 6.89 -2.53 1.89
C GLN A 27 5.73 -2.30 0.92
N TYR A 28 6.00 -1.66 -0.21
CA TYR A 28 5.03 -1.59 -1.31
C TYR A 28 4.68 -2.98 -1.85
N LEU A 29 3.52 -3.09 -2.48
CA LEU A 29 3.08 -4.32 -3.14
C LEU A 29 4.10 -4.78 -4.20
N SER A 30 4.63 -3.84 -4.98
CA SER A 30 5.70 -4.08 -5.96
C SER A 30 6.54 -2.82 -6.16
N GLU A 31 7.65 -2.93 -6.90
CA GLU A 31 8.46 -1.77 -7.29
C GLU A 31 7.70 -0.80 -8.21
N THR A 32 6.66 -1.28 -8.88
CA THR A 32 5.88 -0.54 -9.90
C THR A 32 4.50 -0.09 -9.41
N ILE A 33 3.98 -0.69 -8.35
CA ILE A 33 2.65 -0.41 -7.79
C ILE A 33 2.84 0.07 -6.35
N ALA A 34 2.85 1.39 -6.19
CA ALA A 34 3.03 2.07 -4.91
C ALA A 34 1.72 2.41 -4.18
N ASP A 35 0.55 2.13 -4.79
CA ASP A 35 -0.75 2.45 -4.19
C ASP A 35 -1.13 1.52 -3.02
N PHE A 36 -0.37 0.45 -2.81
CA PHE A 36 -0.61 -0.54 -1.77
C PHE A 36 0.69 -0.81 -0.99
N ALA A 37 0.59 -0.85 0.33
CA ALA A 37 1.73 -1.15 1.20
C ALA A 37 1.35 -2.13 2.30
N TRP A 38 2.26 -3.06 2.61
CA TRP A 38 2.20 -3.93 3.77
C TRP A 38 2.88 -3.24 4.95
N PHE A 39 2.15 -3.02 6.03
CA PHE A 39 2.67 -2.39 7.25
C PHE A 39 1.90 -2.89 8.48
N ARG A 40 2.60 -3.19 9.58
CA ARG A 40 2.01 -3.68 10.84
C ARG A 40 1.03 -4.84 10.65
N SER A 41 1.42 -5.83 9.83
CA SER A 41 0.62 -7.02 9.55
C SER A 41 -0.74 -6.73 8.89
N SER A 42 -0.83 -5.67 8.09
CA SER A 42 -2.03 -5.33 7.32
C SER A 42 -1.65 -4.68 6.00
N TRP A 43 -2.56 -4.80 5.03
CA TRP A 43 -2.51 -4.02 3.81
C TRP A 43 -3.09 -2.63 4.04
N TRP A 44 -2.48 -1.66 3.36
CA TRP A 44 -2.88 -0.26 3.38
C TRP A 44 -3.03 0.24 1.95
N ILE A 45 -4.05 1.06 1.71
CA ILE A 45 -4.36 1.66 0.40
C ILE A 45 -4.04 3.15 0.44
N TYR A 46 -3.28 3.60 -0.53
CA TYR A 46 -2.98 5.01 -0.75
C TYR A 46 -4.22 5.76 -1.24
N ASP A 47 -4.50 6.91 -0.63
CA ASP A 47 -5.54 7.85 -1.03
C ASP A 47 -5.04 9.28 -0.80
N ARG A 48 -5.76 10.28 -1.32
CA ARG A 48 -5.46 11.70 -1.12
C ARG A 48 -5.42 12.11 0.36
N ALA A 49 -6.22 11.47 1.22
CA ALA A 49 -6.27 11.79 2.64
C ALA A 49 -5.14 11.13 3.47
N GLY A 50 -4.48 10.11 2.92
CA GLY A 50 -3.51 9.28 3.63
C GLY A 50 -3.63 7.82 3.24
N TRP A 51 -3.38 6.95 4.19
CA TRP A 51 -3.44 5.50 4.03
C TRP A 51 -4.59 4.90 4.82
N TRP A 52 -5.36 4.05 4.16
CA TRP A 52 -6.51 3.35 4.74
C TRP A 52 -6.20 1.90 4.99
N GLN A 53 -6.51 1.40 6.19
CA GLN A 53 -6.30 -0.01 6.48
C GLN A 53 -7.32 -0.87 5.72
N VAL A 54 -6.83 -1.93 5.06
CA VAL A 54 -7.70 -2.95 4.47
C VAL A 54 -8.22 -3.84 5.59
N THR A 55 -9.50 -3.68 5.94
CA THR A 55 -10.17 -4.46 6.99
C THR A 55 -10.87 -5.71 6.46
N ARG A 56 -11.08 -5.77 5.14
CA ARG A 56 -11.73 -6.88 4.45
C ARG A 56 -10.74 -8.01 4.14
N ALA A 57 -10.97 -9.18 4.72
CA ALA A 57 -10.07 -10.33 4.59
C ALA A 57 -9.94 -10.86 3.15
N ASP A 58 -11.02 -10.82 2.36
CA ASP A 58 -11.01 -11.23 0.96
C ASP A 58 -10.13 -10.31 0.09
N VAL A 59 -10.19 -9.00 0.35
CA VAL A 59 -9.34 -8.01 -0.31
C VAL A 59 -7.88 -8.20 0.08
N ALA A 60 -7.60 -8.42 1.37
CA ALA A 60 -6.25 -8.68 1.87
C ALA A 60 -5.63 -9.93 1.20
N ALA A 61 -6.37 -11.03 1.11
CA ALA A 61 -5.91 -12.24 0.44
C ALA A 61 -5.65 -12.03 -1.07
N GLY A 62 -6.47 -11.20 -1.72
CA GLY A 62 -6.23 -10.78 -3.11
C GLY A 62 -4.92 -10.00 -3.27
N LEU A 63 -4.63 -9.07 -2.35
CA LEU A 63 -3.39 -8.30 -2.34
C LEU A 63 -2.16 -9.19 -2.08
N ASP A 64 -2.27 -10.19 -1.20
CA ASP A 64 -1.20 -11.17 -0.98
C ASP A 64 -0.87 -11.96 -2.25
N LEU A 65 -1.89 -12.38 -3.01
CA LEU A 65 -1.70 -13.07 -4.28
C LEU A 65 -1.05 -12.13 -5.33
N MET A 66 -1.52 -10.89 -5.41
CA MET A 66 -0.94 -9.89 -6.33
C MET A 66 0.51 -9.58 -6.00
N ALA A 67 0.85 -9.38 -4.72
CA ALA A 67 2.21 -9.16 -4.26
C ALA A 67 3.15 -10.32 -4.65
N GLN A 68 2.69 -11.56 -4.50
CA GLN A 68 3.47 -12.73 -4.93
C GLN A 68 3.73 -12.74 -6.44
N ASN A 69 2.70 -12.48 -7.24
CA ASN A 69 2.82 -12.43 -8.70
C ASN A 69 3.73 -11.29 -9.16
N MET A 70 3.63 -10.12 -8.53
CA MET A 70 4.43 -8.96 -8.91
C MET A 70 5.90 -9.12 -8.54
N ARG A 71 6.24 -9.78 -7.43
CA ARG A 71 7.66 -10.08 -7.13
C ARG A 71 8.33 -10.89 -8.24
N LEU A 72 7.61 -11.83 -8.86
CA LEU A 72 8.11 -12.59 -10.01
C LEU A 72 8.29 -11.71 -11.24
N ALA A 73 7.33 -10.80 -11.50
CA ALA A 73 7.41 -9.85 -12.59
C ALA A 73 8.57 -8.85 -12.41
N ASP A 74 8.73 -8.27 -11.22
CA ASP A 74 9.81 -7.33 -10.89
C ASP A 74 11.19 -8.00 -11.02
N GLN A 75 11.31 -9.28 -10.66
CA GLN A 75 12.54 -10.05 -10.89
C GLN A 75 12.84 -10.24 -12.38
N ALA A 76 11.81 -10.47 -13.20
CA ALA A 76 11.98 -10.62 -14.65
C ALA A 76 12.41 -9.29 -15.30
N VAL A 77 11.80 -8.17 -14.89
CA VAL A 77 12.18 -6.83 -15.37
C VAL A 77 13.64 -6.50 -15.03
N ARG A 78 14.09 -6.80 -13.80
CA ARG A 78 15.49 -6.57 -13.40
C ARG A 78 16.48 -7.38 -14.23
N ARG A 79 16.14 -8.64 -14.56
CA ARG A 79 16.98 -9.50 -15.42
C ARG A 79 17.06 -9.00 -16.86
N SER A 80 15.97 -8.48 -17.42
CA SER A 80 15.94 -7.97 -18.80
C SER A 80 16.57 -6.57 -18.95
N SER A 81 16.77 -5.86 -17.84
CA SER A 81 17.35 -4.50 -17.82
C SER A 81 18.84 -4.49 -17.47
N SER A 82 19.44 -5.68 -17.27
CA SER A 82 20.87 -5.91 -17.04
C SER A 82 21.56 -6.34 -18.32
#